data_AF-A0A956U5E0-F1
#
_entry.id   AF-A0A956U5E0-F1
#
_cell.length_a   1.000
_cell.length_b   1.000
_cell.length_c   1.000
_cell.angle_alpha   90.00
_cell.angle_beta   90.00
_cell.angle_gamma   90.00
#
_symmetry.space_group_name_H-M   'P 1'
#
loop_
_entity.id
_entity.type
_entity.pdbx_description
1 polymer ?
#
loop_
_entity_poly.entity_id
_entity_poly.type
_entity_poly.pdbx_seq_one_letter_code
_entity_poly.pdbx_strand_id
1 'polypeptide(L)'
;MNKTTNTARALQKTKGKAIKGLKAYIKALELAEGTRVSQQKYRYEISTDGASARIFTAGDNQTVEGTERSLTEWSSIGAPARHALIGLRYTKEQIERTEARVLYTLNVITQEAHISRDGEVLTAYPTTIDAWAEIGKEVERREFESHRAAKEYNNLDAIDFVLSNMVRWGIIRSKTKPDSSEEI
;
A
#
# COMPACT_ATOMS: atom_id res chain seq x y z
N MET A 1 0.17 -32.50 -2.93
CA MET A 1 -0.21 -31.15 -2.43
C MET A 1 -1.33 -30.59 -3.30
N ASN A 2 -2.50 -30.36 -2.70
CA ASN A 2 -3.82 -30.22 -3.34
C ASN A 2 -3.97 -28.97 -4.23
N LYS A 3 -4.48 -29.15 -5.45
CA LYS A 3 -4.83 -28.06 -6.38
C LYS A 3 -5.77 -27.02 -5.72
N THR A 4 -6.68 -27.47 -4.86
CA THR A 4 -7.65 -26.66 -4.12
C THR A 4 -7.00 -25.69 -3.11
N THR A 5 -5.94 -26.10 -2.42
CA THR A 5 -5.24 -25.23 -1.45
C THR A 5 -4.40 -24.15 -2.14
N ASN A 6 -3.92 -24.42 -3.36
CA ASN A 6 -3.23 -23.43 -4.18
C ASN A 6 -4.18 -22.38 -4.75
N THR A 7 -5.38 -22.77 -5.21
CA THR A 7 -6.39 -21.83 -5.72
C THR A 7 -6.88 -20.87 -4.62
N ALA A 8 -7.16 -21.39 -3.42
CA ALA A 8 -7.60 -20.56 -2.29
C ALA A 8 -6.52 -19.53 -1.87
N ARG A 9 -5.25 -19.95 -1.81
CA ARG A 9 -4.12 -19.05 -1.50
C ARG A 9 -3.92 -17.98 -2.57
N ALA A 10 -4.03 -18.35 -3.85
CA ALA A 10 -3.93 -17.41 -4.95
C ALA A 10 -5.03 -16.35 -4.88
N LEU A 11 -6.29 -16.76 -4.64
CA LEU A 11 -7.42 -15.86 -4.48
C LEU A 11 -7.23 -14.90 -3.30
N GLN A 12 -6.77 -15.39 -2.15
CA GLN A 12 -6.47 -14.55 -0.99
C GLN A 12 -5.39 -13.50 -1.30
N LYS A 13 -4.35 -13.89 -2.06
CA LYS A 13 -3.30 -12.98 -2.49
C LYS A 13 -3.83 -11.90 -3.44
N THR A 14 -4.68 -12.27 -4.41
CA THR A 14 -5.35 -11.32 -5.30
C THR A 14 -6.23 -10.36 -4.51
N LYS A 15 -7.07 -10.86 -3.60
CA LYS A 15 -7.93 -10.03 -2.73
C LYS A 15 -7.09 -9.04 -1.91
N GLY A 16 -5.99 -9.51 -1.31
CA GLY A 16 -5.08 -8.65 -0.54
C GLY A 16 -4.47 -7.53 -1.37
N LYS A 17 -4.08 -7.81 -2.62
CA LYS A 17 -3.59 -6.80 -3.57
C LYS A 17 -4.69 -5.84 -4.01
N ALA A 18 -5.88 -6.37 -4.33
CA ALA A 18 -7.03 -5.56 -4.71
C ALA A 18 -7.41 -4.55 -3.63
N ILE A 19 -7.42 -4.95 -2.35
CA ILE A 19 -7.65 -4.04 -1.22
C ILE A 19 -6.62 -2.90 -1.18
N LYS A 20 -5.35 -3.17 -1.55
CA LYS A 20 -4.34 -2.10 -1.63
C LYS A 20 -4.65 -1.12 -2.76
N GLY A 21 -5.12 -1.63 -3.91
CA GLY A 21 -5.57 -0.81 -5.04
C GLY A 21 -6.75 0.08 -4.65
N LEU A 22 -7.80 -0.51 -4.08
CA LEU A 22 -8.99 0.18 -3.59
C LEU A 22 -8.64 1.29 -2.59
N LYS A 23 -7.81 0.99 -1.59
CA LYS A 23 -7.38 2.00 -0.58
C LYS A 23 -6.55 3.13 -1.19
N ALA A 24 -5.66 2.81 -2.12
CA ALA A 24 -4.87 3.83 -2.82
C ALA A 24 -5.75 4.73 -3.71
N TYR A 25 -6.76 4.15 -4.36
CA TYR A 25 -7.69 4.87 -5.22
C TYR A 25 -8.63 5.77 -4.43
N ILE A 26 -9.17 5.29 -3.30
CA ILE A 26 -9.91 6.13 -2.35
C ILE A 26 -9.05 7.33 -1.94
N LYS A 27 -7.77 7.09 -1.60
CA LYS A 27 -6.89 8.18 -1.22
C LYS A 27 -6.65 9.17 -2.36
N ALA A 28 -6.53 8.69 -3.59
CA ALA A 28 -6.41 9.54 -4.78
C ALA A 28 -7.66 10.39 -5.02
N LEU A 29 -8.86 9.83 -4.84
CA LEU A 29 -10.12 10.59 -4.90
C LEU A 29 -10.15 11.69 -3.84
N GLU A 30 -9.83 11.38 -2.58
CA GLU A 30 -9.77 12.39 -1.51
C GLU A 30 -8.74 13.48 -1.79
N LEU A 31 -7.58 13.12 -2.37
CA LEU A 31 -6.55 14.09 -2.75
C LEU A 31 -7.04 15.03 -3.86
N ALA A 32 -7.78 14.52 -4.85
CA ALA A 32 -8.38 15.34 -5.91
C ALA A 32 -9.40 16.36 -5.35
N GLU A 33 -10.02 16.08 -4.22
CA GLU A 33 -10.90 16.99 -3.48
C GLU A 33 -10.14 17.95 -2.53
N GLY A 34 -8.81 18.00 -2.61
CA GLY A 34 -7.97 18.84 -1.74
C GLY A 34 -7.81 18.31 -0.32
N THR A 35 -8.26 17.08 -0.04
CA THR A 35 -8.35 16.52 1.30
C THR A 35 -7.08 15.72 1.66
N ARG A 36 -6.22 16.33 2.49
CA ARG A 36 -4.96 15.72 2.95
C ARG A 36 -5.18 14.60 3.97
N VAL A 37 -6.21 14.70 4.80
CA VAL A 37 -6.57 13.70 5.84
C VAL A 37 -7.88 13.03 5.44
N SER A 38 -7.95 11.70 5.46
CA SER A 38 -9.16 10.98 5.01
C SER A 38 -10.41 11.44 5.77
N GLN A 39 -11.45 11.79 5.03
CA GLN A 39 -12.76 12.17 5.55
C GLN A 39 -13.76 11.00 5.53
N GLN A 40 -13.31 9.80 5.18
CA GLN A 40 -14.14 8.58 5.08
C GLN A 40 -15.35 8.72 4.14
N LYS A 41 -15.28 9.67 3.19
CA LYS A 41 -16.32 9.91 2.18
C LYS A 41 -16.52 8.70 1.27
N TYR A 42 -15.44 8.01 0.93
CA TYR A 42 -15.44 6.85 0.05
C TYR A 42 -15.15 5.57 0.83
N ARG A 43 -15.91 4.53 0.51
CA ARG A 43 -15.72 3.16 0.98
C ARG A 43 -15.58 2.23 -0.21
N TYR A 44 -15.13 0.99 0.02
CA TYR A 44 -15.11 -0.02 -1.01
C TYR A 44 -15.90 -1.25 -0.58
N GLU A 45 -16.45 -1.94 -1.56
CA GLU A 45 -17.12 -3.21 -1.41
C GLU A 45 -16.46 -4.21 -2.36
N ILE A 46 -16.23 -5.44 -1.87
CA ILE A 46 -15.82 -6.58 -2.69
C ILE A 46 -17.02 -7.51 -2.73
N SER A 47 -17.39 -7.96 -3.93
CA SER A 47 -18.52 -8.88 -4.10
C SER A 47 -18.33 -10.15 -3.28
N THR A 48 -19.44 -10.75 -2.84
CA THR A 48 -19.43 -11.94 -1.97
C THR A 48 -18.75 -13.14 -2.63
N ASP A 49 -18.89 -13.27 -3.94
CA ASP A 49 -18.22 -14.27 -4.78
C ASP A 49 -16.74 -13.93 -5.09
N GLY A 50 -16.29 -12.71 -4.75
CA GLY A 50 -14.95 -12.23 -5.01
C GLY A 50 -14.64 -12.02 -6.50
N ALA A 51 -15.65 -11.85 -7.35
CA ALA A 51 -15.44 -11.55 -8.76
C ALA A 51 -15.04 -10.08 -9.00
N SER A 52 -15.69 -9.15 -8.31
CA SER A 52 -15.57 -7.72 -8.55
C SER A 52 -15.41 -6.92 -7.25
N ALA A 53 -15.05 -5.65 -7.42
CA ALA A 53 -15.11 -4.67 -6.36
C ALA A 53 -15.41 -3.28 -6.92
N ARG A 54 -16.02 -2.45 -6.08
CA ARG A 54 -16.39 -1.06 -6.41
C ARG A 54 -16.03 -0.11 -5.28
N ILE A 55 -15.91 1.16 -5.60
CA ILE A 55 -15.82 2.25 -4.62
C ILE A 55 -17.17 2.95 -4.61
N PHE A 56 -17.68 3.29 -3.43
CA PHE A 56 -18.96 3.95 -3.27
C PHE A 56 -18.86 5.09 -2.25
N THR A 57 -19.77 6.05 -2.35
CA THR A 57 -19.91 7.16 -1.41
C THR A 57 -20.67 6.70 -0.16
N ALA A 58 -20.12 6.96 1.02
CA ALA A 58 -20.65 6.45 2.28
C ALA A 58 -22.03 7.05 2.67
N GLY A 59 -22.40 8.19 2.10
CA GLY A 59 -23.65 8.89 2.44
C GLY A 59 -24.90 8.32 1.73
N ASP A 60 -24.76 7.91 0.47
CA ASP A 60 -25.86 7.53 -0.41
C ASP A 60 -25.63 6.18 -1.11
N ASN A 61 -24.51 5.51 -0.81
CA ASN A 61 -24.10 4.22 -1.38
C ASN A 61 -24.01 4.18 -2.91
N GLN A 62 -23.87 5.35 -3.55
CA GLN A 62 -23.69 5.43 -4.99
C GLN A 62 -22.30 4.97 -5.39
N THR A 63 -22.24 4.11 -6.42
CA THR A 63 -20.96 3.70 -7.01
C THR A 63 -20.29 4.90 -7.64
N VAL A 64 -19.01 5.13 -7.30
CA VAL A 64 -18.20 6.15 -7.96
C VAL A 64 -17.94 5.72 -9.40
N GLU A 65 -18.20 6.60 -10.35
CA GLU A 65 -18.08 6.33 -11.78
C GLU A 65 -16.70 5.74 -12.13
N GLY A 66 -16.71 4.68 -12.96
CA GLY A 66 -15.49 4.00 -13.42
C GLY A 66 -14.76 3.19 -12.35
N THR A 67 -15.29 3.02 -11.13
CA THR A 67 -14.62 2.27 -10.06
C THR A 67 -15.10 0.83 -9.90
N GLU A 68 -16.21 0.43 -10.51
CA GLU A 68 -16.61 -0.97 -10.54
C GLU A 68 -15.79 -1.75 -11.58
N ARG A 69 -15.03 -2.75 -11.12
CA ARG A 69 -14.14 -3.56 -11.96
C ARG A 69 -13.79 -4.89 -11.29
N SER A 70 -13.11 -5.78 -12.00
CA SER A 70 -12.74 -7.10 -11.48
C SER A 70 -11.71 -7.00 -10.34
N LEU A 71 -11.66 -8.03 -9.48
CA LEU A 71 -10.58 -8.13 -8.47
C LEU A 71 -9.19 -8.18 -9.10
N THR A 72 -9.06 -8.76 -10.30
CA THR A 72 -7.78 -8.84 -11.00
C THR A 72 -7.28 -7.45 -11.41
N GLU A 73 -8.16 -6.60 -11.92
CA GLU A 73 -7.83 -5.20 -12.26
C GLU A 73 -7.51 -4.38 -11.02
N TRP A 74 -8.24 -4.57 -9.92
CA TRP A 74 -7.87 -3.93 -8.66
C TRP A 74 -6.51 -4.41 -8.14
N SER A 75 -6.20 -5.69 -8.31
CA SER A 75 -4.92 -6.27 -7.93
C SER A 75 -3.77 -5.73 -8.78
N SER A 76 -3.97 -5.46 -10.08
CA SER A 76 -2.93 -4.89 -10.95
C SER A 76 -2.60 -3.43 -10.59
N ILE A 77 -3.56 -2.68 -10.04
CA ILE A 77 -3.32 -1.35 -9.45
C ILE A 77 -2.63 -1.49 -8.09
N GLY A 78 -3.14 -2.38 -7.24
CA GLY A 78 -2.72 -2.46 -5.84
C GLY A 78 -1.33 -3.02 -5.61
N ALA A 79 -0.86 -3.92 -6.48
CA ALA A 79 0.49 -4.47 -6.39
C ALA A 79 1.58 -3.39 -6.54
N PRO A 80 1.66 -2.63 -7.65
CA PRO A 80 2.64 -1.56 -7.80
C PRO A 80 2.43 -0.45 -6.76
N ALA A 81 1.18 -0.06 -6.46
CA ALA A 81 0.90 0.96 -5.45
C ALA A 81 1.43 0.57 -4.05
N ARG A 82 1.32 -0.71 -3.66
CA ARG A 82 1.89 -1.19 -2.38
C ARG A 82 3.41 -1.03 -2.37
N HIS A 83 4.09 -1.46 -3.42
CA HIS A 83 5.55 -1.37 -3.48
C HIS A 83 6.00 0.10 -3.55
N ALA A 84 5.33 0.94 -4.35
CA ALA A 84 5.61 2.36 -4.39
C ALA A 84 5.49 3.01 -3.01
N LEU A 85 4.45 2.67 -2.25
CA LEU A 85 4.27 3.16 -0.88
C LEU A 85 5.40 2.73 0.07
N ILE A 86 5.92 1.50 -0.08
CA ILE A 86 7.10 1.03 0.68
C ILE A 86 8.30 1.91 0.35
N GLY A 87 8.59 2.11 -0.95
CA GLY A 87 9.71 2.93 -1.41
C GLY A 87 9.62 4.39 -0.92
N LEU A 88 8.44 5.00 -1.03
CA LEU A 88 8.18 6.37 -0.56
C LEU A 88 8.37 6.50 0.95
N ARG A 89 7.84 5.57 1.75
CA ARG A 89 7.96 5.60 3.22
C ARG A 89 9.39 5.40 3.68
N TYR A 90 10.08 4.43 3.09
CA TYR A 90 11.48 4.16 3.37
C TYR A 90 12.34 5.40 3.07
N THR A 91 12.17 5.98 1.88
CA THR A 91 13.01 7.09 1.42
C THR A 91 12.71 8.38 2.17
N LYS A 92 11.43 8.66 2.47
CA LYS A 92 11.05 9.74 3.39
C LYS A 92 11.78 9.61 4.72
N GLU A 93 11.79 8.42 5.32
CA GLU A 93 12.48 8.21 6.59
C GLU A 93 13.99 8.41 6.46
N GLN A 94 14.63 8.01 5.35
CA GLN A 94 16.05 8.27 5.15
C GLN A 94 16.35 9.76 5.04
N ILE A 95 15.56 10.51 4.27
CA ILE A 95 15.73 11.96 4.13
C ILE A 95 15.54 12.66 5.48
N GLU A 96 14.50 12.30 6.23
CA GLU A 96 14.17 12.95 7.52
C GLU A 96 15.14 12.62 8.65
N ARG A 97 15.99 11.59 8.49
CA ARG A 97 17.07 11.31 9.45
C ARG A 97 18.25 12.27 9.31
N THR A 98 18.48 12.83 8.13
CA THR A 98 19.68 13.63 7.82
C THR A 98 19.37 15.07 7.46
N GLU A 99 18.14 15.36 7.06
CA GLU A 99 17.72 16.67 6.54
C GLU A 99 16.45 17.18 7.26
N ALA A 100 15.53 17.76 6.48
CA ALA A 100 14.28 18.35 6.93
C ALA A 100 13.09 17.43 6.67
N ARG A 101 11.95 17.82 7.25
CA ARG A 101 10.66 17.16 7.03
C ARG A 101 10.27 17.19 5.55
N VAL A 102 9.86 16.05 5.01
CA VAL A 102 9.35 15.93 3.64
C VAL A 102 7.97 15.27 3.62
N LEU A 103 7.23 15.45 2.54
CA LEU A 103 5.95 14.78 2.30
C LEU A 103 6.08 13.85 1.11
N TYR A 104 5.20 12.85 1.02
CA TYR A 104 5.07 12.06 -0.19
C TYR A 104 3.64 12.11 -0.71
N THR A 105 3.51 12.01 -2.02
CA THR A 105 2.26 11.86 -2.75
C THR A 105 2.26 10.50 -3.43
N LEU A 106 1.11 9.83 -3.44
CA LEU A 106 0.84 8.65 -4.25
C LEU A 106 -0.58 8.78 -4.78
N ASN A 107 -0.71 8.98 -6.09
CA ASN A 107 -1.97 9.17 -6.78
C ASN A 107 -2.09 8.12 -7.90
N VAL A 108 -2.85 7.05 -7.63
CA VAL A 108 -3.08 5.98 -8.61
C VAL A 108 -3.99 6.38 -9.77
N ILE A 109 -4.70 7.52 -9.68
CA ILE A 109 -5.54 8.03 -10.77
C ILE A 109 -4.65 8.72 -11.80
N THR A 110 -3.70 9.55 -11.36
CA THR A 110 -2.75 10.26 -12.24
C THR A 110 -1.46 9.50 -12.51
N GLN A 111 -1.25 8.36 -11.84
CA GLN A 111 0.00 7.57 -11.85
C GLN A 111 1.23 8.29 -11.25
N GLU A 112 1.00 9.40 -10.57
CA GLU A 112 2.06 10.20 -9.93
C GLU A 112 2.41 9.66 -8.55
N ALA A 113 3.71 9.61 -8.27
CA ALA A 113 4.23 9.33 -6.94
C ALA A 113 5.55 10.06 -6.75
N HIS A 114 5.65 10.94 -5.76
CA HIS A 114 6.83 11.79 -5.58
C HIS A 114 7.03 12.18 -4.11
N ILE A 115 8.23 12.66 -3.79
CA ILE A 115 8.55 13.30 -2.52
C ILE A 115 8.61 14.81 -2.75
N SER A 116 8.05 15.58 -1.81
CA SER A 116 8.08 17.04 -1.84
C SER A 116 8.61 17.64 -0.54
N ARG A 117 9.21 18.82 -0.65
CA ARG A 117 9.65 19.65 0.47
C ARG A 117 9.15 21.07 0.22
N ASP A 118 8.51 21.66 1.22
CA ASP A 118 7.97 23.03 1.15
C ASP A 118 7.05 23.28 -0.06
N GLY A 119 6.34 22.24 -0.51
CA GLY A 119 5.44 22.29 -1.66
C GLY A 119 6.11 22.01 -3.02
N GLU A 120 7.44 21.90 -3.06
CA GLU A 120 8.20 21.62 -4.27
C GLU A 120 8.56 20.15 -4.39
N VAL A 121 8.44 19.58 -5.60
CA VAL A 121 8.83 18.20 -5.88
C VAL A 121 10.35 18.09 -5.90
N LEU A 122 10.90 17.15 -5.11
CA LEU A 122 12.33 16.90 -5.10
C LEU A 122 12.75 16.13 -6.36
N THR A 123 13.40 16.84 -7.29
CA THR A 123 13.82 16.33 -8.60
C THR A 123 14.88 15.23 -8.56
N ALA A 124 15.56 15.05 -7.42
CA ALA A 124 16.51 13.96 -7.20
C ALA A 124 15.85 12.58 -7.07
N TYR A 125 14.53 12.51 -6.91
CA TYR A 125 13.79 11.26 -6.71
C TYR A 125 12.77 11.01 -7.82
N PRO A 126 12.30 9.76 -7.99
CA PRO A 126 11.31 9.45 -9.02
C PRO A 126 9.96 10.16 -8.82
N THR A 127 9.20 10.28 -9.90
CA THR A 127 7.88 10.94 -9.94
C THR A 127 6.71 10.02 -10.33
N THR A 128 6.99 8.74 -10.59
CA THR A 128 6.01 7.75 -11.09
C THR A 128 5.87 6.56 -10.14
N ILE A 129 4.67 5.97 -10.08
CA ILE A 129 4.42 4.76 -9.27
C ILE A 129 5.36 3.61 -9.62
N ASP A 130 5.58 3.34 -10.91
CA ASP A 130 6.40 2.20 -11.34
C ASP A 130 7.85 2.31 -10.88
N ALA A 131 8.46 3.49 -11.05
CA ALA A 131 9.82 3.72 -10.57
C ALA A 131 9.93 3.58 -9.03
N TRP A 132 8.95 4.07 -8.28
CA TRP A 132 8.90 3.86 -6.82
C TRP A 132 8.64 2.40 -6.44
N ALA A 133 7.90 1.65 -7.26
CA ALA A 133 7.64 0.24 -7.03
C ALA A 133 8.92 -0.59 -7.12
N GLU A 134 9.83 -0.27 -8.03
CA GLU A 134 11.15 -0.94 -8.09
C GLU A 134 11.98 -0.69 -6.82
N ILE A 135 12.01 0.55 -6.33
CA ILE A 135 12.66 0.88 -5.05
C ILE A 135 12.03 0.08 -3.91
N GLY A 136 10.70 0.05 -3.84
CA GLY A 136 9.98 -0.67 -2.79
C GLY A 136 10.16 -2.19 -2.82
N LYS A 137 10.28 -2.80 -4.00
CA LYS A 137 10.61 -4.23 -4.15
C LYS A 137 11.99 -4.53 -3.57
N GLU A 138 12.97 -3.68 -3.85
CA GLU A 138 14.33 -3.85 -3.36
C GLU A 138 14.40 -3.67 -1.83
N VAL A 139 13.72 -2.66 -1.28
CA VAL A 139 13.60 -2.48 0.17
C VAL A 139 12.97 -3.72 0.82
N GLU A 140 11.85 -4.21 0.28
CA GLU A 140 11.18 -5.41 0.81
C GLU A 140 12.10 -6.64 0.79
N ARG A 141 12.82 -6.86 -0.32
CA ARG A 141 13.79 -7.97 -0.45
C ARG A 141 14.86 -7.91 0.63
N ARG A 142 15.48 -6.73 0.81
CA ARG A 142 16.55 -6.51 1.81
C ARG A 142 16.09 -6.73 3.24
N GLU A 143 14.88 -6.31 3.59
CA GLU A 143 14.34 -6.53 4.94
C GLU A 143 14.08 -8.02 5.21
N PHE A 144 13.57 -8.77 4.22
CA PHE A 144 13.41 -10.22 4.38
C PHE A 144 14.74 -10.96 4.50
N GLU A 145 15.77 -10.52 3.78
CA GLU A 145 17.14 -11.04 3.92
C GLU A 145 17.73 -10.74 5.29
N SER A 146 17.58 -9.49 5.76
CA SER A 146 18.04 -9.06 7.09
C SER A 146 17.34 -9.84 8.20
N HIS A 147 16.03 -10.06 8.08
CA HIS A 147 15.27 -10.87 9.03
C HIS A 147 15.71 -12.34 9.03
N ARG A 148 16.05 -12.90 7.86
CA ARG A 148 16.58 -14.27 7.77
C ARG A 148 17.93 -14.39 8.48
N ALA A 149 18.83 -13.45 8.20
CA ALA A 149 20.15 -13.41 8.84
C ALA A 149 20.03 -13.23 10.37
N ALA A 150 19.19 -12.31 10.84
CA ALA A 150 18.97 -12.10 12.28
C ALA A 150 18.47 -13.37 13.00
N LYS A 151 17.61 -14.16 12.34
CA LYS A 151 17.18 -15.48 12.83
C LYS A 151 18.29 -16.51 12.85
N GLU A 152 19.11 -16.55 11.81
CA GLU A 152 20.24 -17.49 11.70
C GLU A 152 21.25 -17.28 12.83
N TYR A 153 21.54 -16.03 13.19
CA TYR A 153 22.42 -15.68 14.31
C TYR A 153 21.72 -15.65 15.68
N ASN A 154 20.44 -16.01 15.76
CA ASN A 154 19.62 -15.96 16.98
C ASN A 154 19.68 -14.60 17.71
N ASN A 155 19.78 -13.50 16.95
CA ASN A 155 19.85 -12.15 17.50
C ASN A 155 18.44 -11.56 17.62
N LEU A 156 17.85 -11.67 18.81
CA LEU A 156 16.47 -11.24 19.07
C LEU A 156 16.26 -9.73 18.85
N ASP A 157 17.20 -8.89 19.26
CA ASP A 157 17.12 -7.44 19.08
C ASP A 157 17.08 -7.06 17.59
N ALA A 158 17.91 -7.72 16.78
CA ALA A 158 17.92 -7.51 15.33
C ALA A 158 16.62 -8.00 14.68
N ILE A 159 16.04 -9.11 15.16
CA ILE A 159 14.73 -9.59 14.67
C ILE A 159 13.66 -8.54 14.93
N ASP A 160 13.56 -8.03 16.16
CA ASP A 160 12.53 -7.06 16.54
C ASP A 160 12.72 -5.73 15.82
N PHE A 161 13.96 -5.28 15.66
CA PHE A 161 14.29 -4.09 14.89
C PHE A 161 13.83 -4.20 13.42
N VAL A 162 14.16 -5.31 12.75
CA VAL A 162 13.77 -5.54 11.35
C VAL A 162 12.25 -5.66 11.22
N LEU A 163 11.58 -6.39 12.12
CA LEU A 163 10.12 -6.48 12.12
C LEU A 163 9.44 -5.11 12.31
N SER A 164 10.00 -4.25 13.17
CA SER A 164 9.53 -2.88 13.37
C SER A 164 9.63 -2.06 12.09
N ASN A 165 10.74 -2.13 11.35
CA ASN A 165 10.90 -1.47 10.05
C ASN A 165 9.90 -2.01 9.02
N MET A 166 9.75 -3.33 8.94
CA MET A 166 8.81 -3.98 8.03
C MET A 166 7.36 -3.56 8.30
N VAL A 167 6.96 -3.38 9.57
CA VAL A 167 5.63 -2.85 9.93
C VAL A 167 5.53 -1.38 9.54
N ARG A 168 6.53 -0.55 9.89
CA ARG A 168 6.56 0.89 9.62
C ARG A 168 6.40 1.20 8.13
N TRP A 169 7.12 0.49 7.27
CA TRP A 169 7.07 0.69 5.82
C TRP A 169 5.89 -0.05 5.16
N GLY A 170 5.13 -0.87 5.90
CA GLY A 170 3.94 -1.54 5.40
C GLY A 170 4.23 -2.82 4.60
N ILE A 171 5.41 -3.41 4.80
CA ILE A 171 5.80 -4.72 4.25
C ILE A 171 4.94 -5.81 4.91
N ILE A 172 4.87 -5.82 6.24
CA ILE A 172 4.02 -6.76 7.01
C ILE A 172 2.94 -6.02 7.80
N ARG A 173 1.91 -6.76 8.22
CA ARG A 173 0.89 -6.25 9.15
C ARG A 173 1.44 -6.30 10.58
N SER A 174 1.07 -5.30 11.41
CA SER A 174 1.28 -5.39 12.85
C SER A 174 0.45 -6.54 13.44
N LYS A 175 1.00 -7.24 14.44
CA LYS A 175 0.29 -8.32 15.16
C LYS A 175 -0.84 -7.80 16.07
N THR A 176 -0.88 -6.49 16.36
CA THR A 176 -1.73 -5.91 17.42
C THR A 176 -3.01 -5.19 16.96
N LYS A 177 -3.39 -5.22 15.68
CA LYS A 177 -4.70 -4.69 15.25
C LYS A 177 -5.61 -5.81 14.74
N PRO A 178 -6.77 -6.08 15.38
CA PRO A 178 -7.82 -6.86 14.75
C PRO A 178 -8.25 -6.15 13.46
N ASP A 179 -8.58 -6.92 12.43
CA ASP A 179 -9.02 -6.42 11.14
C ASP A 179 -10.31 -5.61 11.38
N SER A 180 -10.26 -4.29 11.23
CA SER A 180 -11.45 -3.42 11.28
C SER A 180 -12.31 -3.58 10.02
N SER A 181 -12.35 -4.79 9.46
CA SER A 181 -13.15 -5.18 8.30
C SER A 181 -14.28 -6.13 8.69
N GLU A 182 -14.59 -6.26 9.98
CA GLU A 182 -15.75 -7.00 10.50
C GLU A 182 -16.86 -6.11 11.08
N GLU A 183 -16.81 -4.79 10.92
CA GLU A 183 -17.94 -3.94 11.32
C GLU A 183 -18.42 -3.04 10.18
N ILE A 184 -19.57 -3.49 9.63
CA ILE A 184 -20.56 -2.84 8.75
C ILE A 184 -20.15 -2.67 7.28
#